data_AF-A0A523VRR4-F1
#
_entry.id   AF-A0A523VRR4-F1
#
_cell.length_a   1.000
_cell.length_b   1.000
_cell.length_c   1.000
_cell.angle_alpha   90.00
_cell.angle_beta   90.00
_cell.angle_gamma   90.00
#
_symmetry.space_group_name_H-M   'P 1'
#
loop_
_entity.id
_entity.type
_entity.pdbx_description
1 polymer ?
#
loop_
_entity_poly.entity_id
_entity_poly.type
_entity_poly.pdbx_seq_one_letter_code
_entity_poly.pdbx_strand_id
1 'polypeptide(L)'
;MITRNRTKLPEKQVAPIWQQVVGKVLTATEGERIGVIYPGRPNGDNGPDFRDAAIANESRLMQGDVEVHTKSSDWYRHKHHCDAGYNNIILHVVMWHDCHSTTVLQSGKSVPVLCLAQALRHQAYLLPHRLPCFRILNCMDKGSLGRLLSAAGDARFKQKAKHFRTEILRFAQKEQAGQALFRGMMRALGYSKNAKPFEQLASRVPLDYIQSIKGLVRKQALLLGTAGLLPSQRWQDNFVGEEEVRELEQAWRSVDERTRPMSDDDWNLSHIYPNNSPVRRIAAQSYLLERYCEGTRSEPFGGKLAAGLLQLVKEAPLPRGHHALEEGLAVASDGYWRDHFDFGVRSRTRIPALLGHSKAGEIVVNVLLPFAFTRGKMANEPELVKKAVQLYHSYPKLAENEITRHMANQLCLESPSRFTACHQQGLIHIFRNYCREGRCSGCPLIS
;
A
#
# COMPACT_ATOMS: atom_id res chain seq x y z
N MET A 1 -13.84 47.17 29.97
CA MET A 1 -12.61 46.36 29.77
C MET A 1 -12.99 44.90 29.99
N ILE A 2 -13.43 44.20 28.94
CA ILE A 2 -13.82 42.77 29.04
C ILE A 2 -12.62 41.96 28.55
N THR A 3 -11.90 41.35 29.49
CA THR A 3 -10.87 40.37 29.23
C THR A 3 -11.50 39.13 28.60
N ARG A 4 -11.55 39.07 27.26
CA ARG A 4 -11.88 37.83 26.54
C ARG A 4 -10.79 36.81 26.85
N ASN A 5 -11.05 35.93 27.81
CA ASN A 5 -10.35 34.66 27.95
C ASN A 5 -10.32 33.99 26.57
N ARG A 6 -9.16 33.98 25.91
CA ARG A 6 -8.92 33.23 24.68
C ARG A 6 -9.11 31.76 25.03
N THR A 7 -10.28 31.20 24.72
CA THR A 7 -10.54 29.77 24.77
C THR A 7 -9.41 29.07 24.02
N LYS A 8 -8.60 28.27 24.71
CA LYS A 8 -7.57 27.43 24.07
C LYS A 8 -8.30 26.35 23.27
N LEU A 9 -8.52 26.59 21.98
CA LEU A 9 -8.98 25.57 21.03
C LEU A 9 -7.81 24.58 20.80
N PRO A 10 -7.95 23.29 21.16
CA PRO A 10 -6.97 22.27 20.80
C PRO A 10 -6.97 22.01 19.30
N GLU A 11 -5.84 21.57 18.76
CA GLU A 11 -5.64 21.21 17.35
C GLU A 11 -6.65 20.19 16.83
N LYS A 12 -7.02 19.22 17.69
CA LYS A 12 -8.08 18.23 17.43
C LYS A 12 -9.44 18.84 17.11
N GLN A 13 -9.68 20.11 17.44
CA GLN A 13 -10.90 20.83 17.10
C GLN A 13 -10.78 21.63 15.79
N VAL A 14 -9.57 21.85 15.28
CA VAL A 14 -9.32 22.54 14.00
C VAL A 14 -9.50 21.58 12.81
N ALA A 15 -9.02 20.34 12.93
CA ALA A 15 -9.12 19.33 11.89
C ALA A 15 -10.58 19.06 11.41
N PRO A 16 -11.60 18.92 12.29
CA PRO A 16 -12.99 18.80 11.86
C PRO A 16 -13.52 20.03 11.11
N ILE A 17 -13.06 21.24 11.46
CA ILE A 17 -13.46 22.48 10.77
C ILE A 17 -12.90 22.48 9.35
N TRP A 18 -11.64 22.08 9.18
CA TRP A 18 -11.03 21.89 7.86
C TRP A 18 -11.86 20.93 6.98
N GLN A 19 -12.29 19.79 7.50
CA GLN A 19 -13.10 18.86 6.72
C GLN A 19 -14.46 19.44 6.28
N GLN A 20 -15.03 20.36 7.06
CA GLN A 20 -16.33 20.99 6.77
C GLN A 20 -16.26 22.11 5.72
N VAL A 21 -15.07 22.57 5.36
CA VAL A 21 -14.90 23.61 4.32
C VAL A 21 -14.77 23.04 2.90
N VAL A 22 -14.92 21.73 2.73
CA VAL A 22 -15.03 21.11 1.41
C VAL A 22 -16.08 21.80 0.55
N GLY A 23 -15.84 21.91 -0.76
CA GLY A 23 -16.69 22.62 -1.72
C GLY A 23 -16.65 24.14 -1.62
N LYS A 24 -15.93 24.73 -0.64
CA LYS A 24 -15.79 26.18 -0.50
C LYS A 24 -14.53 26.71 -1.19
N VAL A 25 -14.60 27.97 -1.60
CA VAL A 25 -13.43 28.77 -1.98
C VAL A 25 -13.11 29.72 -0.83
N LEU A 26 -11.90 29.61 -0.30
CA LEU A 26 -11.42 30.38 0.84
C LEU A 26 -10.19 31.21 0.44
N THR A 27 -9.97 32.34 1.10
CA THR A 27 -8.79 33.18 0.84
C THR A 27 -7.70 32.85 1.86
N ALA A 28 -6.52 32.47 1.37
CA ALA A 28 -5.31 32.29 2.17
C ALA A 28 -4.82 33.63 2.73
N THR A 29 -3.91 33.58 3.71
CA THR A 29 -3.38 34.80 4.35
C THR A 29 -2.73 35.75 3.34
N GLU A 30 -2.09 35.22 2.30
CA GLU A 30 -1.41 35.99 1.24
C GLU A 30 -2.37 36.48 0.14
N GLY A 31 -3.68 36.27 0.28
CA GLY A 31 -4.70 36.72 -0.68
C GLY A 31 -5.05 35.70 -1.77
N GLU A 32 -4.29 34.61 -1.89
CA GLU A 32 -4.58 33.52 -2.84
C GLU A 32 -5.95 32.86 -2.55
N ARG A 33 -6.75 32.64 -3.59
CA ARG A 33 -8.03 31.92 -3.49
C ARG A 33 -7.82 30.42 -3.63
N ILE A 34 -8.33 29.65 -2.67
CA ILE A 34 -8.18 28.21 -2.56
C ILE A 34 -9.55 27.54 -2.51
N GLY A 35 -9.89 26.82 -3.58
CA GLY A 35 -11.03 25.90 -3.65
C GLY A 35 -10.70 24.55 -3.03
N VAL A 36 -11.41 24.16 -1.97
CA VAL A 36 -11.22 22.87 -1.30
C VAL A 36 -12.09 21.82 -1.98
N ILE A 37 -11.52 21.04 -2.90
CA ILE A 37 -12.29 20.03 -3.65
C ILE A 37 -12.43 18.74 -2.82
N TYR A 38 -11.32 18.28 -2.27
CA TYR A 38 -11.25 17.11 -1.40
C TYR A 38 -10.30 17.42 -0.23
N PRO A 39 -10.77 17.43 1.03
CA PRO A 39 -9.97 17.85 2.18
C PRO A 39 -8.86 16.86 2.58
N GLY A 40 -8.81 15.70 1.93
CA GLY A 40 -7.90 14.61 2.28
C GLY A 40 -8.51 13.63 3.29
N ARG A 41 -7.83 12.50 3.44
CA ARG A 41 -8.16 11.48 4.45
C ARG A 41 -7.36 11.75 5.73
N PRO A 42 -7.97 11.63 6.92
CA PRO A 42 -7.23 11.74 8.18
C PRO A 42 -6.09 10.71 8.24
N ASN A 43 -4.95 11.13 8.77
CA ASN A 43 -3.79 10.30 9.06
C ASN A 43 -3.73 10.04 10.57
N GLY A 44 -3.65 8.78 10.98
CA GLY A 44 -3.52 8.38 12.39
C GLY A 44 -2.08 8.06 12.80
N ASP A 45 -1.15 8.07 11.85
CA ASP A 45 0.26 7.78 12.03
C ASP A 45 1.10 9.07 11.94
N ASN A 46 2.41 8.95 12.19
CA ASN A 46 3.36 10.04 11.97
C ASN A 46 3.26 10.67 10.57
N GLY A 47 3.58 11.96 10.50
CA GLY A 47 3.49 12.77 9.28
C GLY A 47 2.24 13.65 9.28
N PRO A 48 1.84 14.18 8.12
CA PRO A 48 0.83 15.23 8.05
C PRO A 48 -0.56 14.77 8.50
N ASP A 49 -1.36 15.67 9.06
CA ASP A 49 -2.70 15.38 9.59
C ASP A 49 -3.67 14.80 8.56
N PHE A 50 -3.59 15.28 7.32
CA PHE A 50 -4.44 14.83 6.22
C PHE A 50 -3.59 14.46 5.01
N ARG A 51 -3.88 13.30 4.42
CA ARG A 51 -3.21 12.81 3.22
C ARG A 51 -4.10 12.89 1.99
N ASP A 52 -3.47 12.93 0.82
CA ASP A 52 -4.14 12.81 -0.49
C ASP A 52 -5.25 13.87 -0.72
N ALA A 53 -5.12 15.07 -0.15
CA ALA A 53 -6.01 16.19 -0.40
C ALA A 53 -5.89 16.70 -1.85
N ALA A 54 -6.98 17.27 -2.35
CA ALA A 54 -7.03 17.95 -3.64
C ALA A 54 -7.65 19.34 -3.48
N ILE A 55 -6.88 20.37 -3.79
CA ILE A 55 -7.31 21.77 -3.74
C ILE A 55 -7.00 22.45 -5.07
N ALA A 56 -7.77 23.45 -5.44
CA ALA A 56 -7.51 24.27 -6.63
C ALA A 56 -7.25 25.71 -6.24
N ASN A 57 -6.28 26.34 -6.91
CA ASN A 57 -6.16 27.80 -6.93
C ASN A 57 -6.54 28.31 -8.34
N GLU A 58 -6.42 29.61 -8.59
CA GLU A 58 -6.83 30.23 -9.87
C GLU A 58 -6.10 29.66 -11.10
N SER A 59 -4.93 29.02 -10.91
CA SER A 59 -4.08 28.57 -12.02
C SER A 59 -3.94 27.06 -12.15
N ARG A 60 -4.18 26.27 -11.07
CA ARG A 60 -3.91 24.83 -11.07
C ARG A 60 -4.68 24.05 -10.01
N LEU A 61 -4.88 22.77 -10.30
CA LEU A 61 -5.21 21.74 -9.32
C LEU A 61 -3.92 21.26 -8.62
N MET A 62 -3.94 21.19 -7.30
CA MET A 62 -2.84 20.70 -6.47
C MET A 62 -3.29 19.47 -5.69
N GLN A 63 -2.38 18.49 -5.60
CA GLN A 63 -2.59 17.24 -4.87
C GLN A 63 -1.43 17.00 -3.91
N GLY A 64 -1.74 16.55 -2.70
CA GLY A 64 -0.74 16.35 -1.66
C GLY A 64 -1.38 16.36 -0.28
N ASP A 65 -0.61 16.72 0.72
CA ASP A 65 -1.00 16.58 2.11
C ASP A 65 -1.37 17.95 2.73
N VAL A 66 -2.12 17.93 3.82
CA VAL A 66 -2.51 19.13 4.56
C VAL A 66 -2.15 18.96 6.02
N GLU A 67 -1.49 19.97 6.56
CA GLU A 67 -1.16 20.06 7.98
C GLU A 67 -2.07 21.05 8.67
N VAL A 68 -2.49 20.72 9.89
CA VAL A 68 -3.45 21.52 10.65
C VAL A 68 -2.89 21.87 12.02
N HIS A 69 -2.66 23.15 12.28
CA HIS A 69 -2.27 23.62 13.60
C HIS A 69 -3.28 24.56 14.24
N THR A 70 -3.17 24.75 15.55
CA THR A 70 -3.90 25.84 16.21
C THR A 70 -3.33 27.19 15.80
N LYS A 71 -2.00 27.30 15.73
CA LYS A 71 -1.27 28.51 15.38
C LYS A 71 -0.26 28.26 14.28
N SER A 72 0.00 29.23 13.42
CA SER A 72 1.01 29.08 12.37
C SER A 72 2.43 28.90 12.91
N SER A 73 2.75 29.47 14.08
CA SER A 73 4.05 29.29 14.73
C SER A 73 4.31 27.84 15.18
N ASP A 74 3.28 27.02 15.32
CA ASP A 74 3.39 25.63 15.79
C ASP A 74 4.18 24.75 14.79
N TRP A 75 4.14 25.07 13.50
CA TRP A 75 4.96 24.45 12.46
C TRP A 75 6.46 24.39 12.81
N TYR A 76 6.98 25.51 13.31
CA TYR A 76 8.40 25.62 13.68
C TYR A 76 8.66 25.03 15.06
N ARG A 77 7.72 25.19 15.99
CA ARG A 77 7.82 24.60 17.33
C ARG A 77 7.93 23.08 17.27
N HIS A 78 7.18 22.44 16.38
CA HIS A 78 7.20 21.00 16.17
C HIS A 78 8.32 20.55 15.21
N LYS A 79 9.12 21.49 14.68
CA LYS A 79 10.25 21.24 13.78
C LYS A 79 9.87 20.57 12.45
N HIS A 80 8.64 20.73 11.97
CA HIS A 80 8.20 20.18 10.68
C HIS A 80 8.97 20.75 9.49
N HIS A 81 9.47 22.00 9.60
CA HIS A 81 10.38 22.62 8.63
C HIS A 81 11.71 21.87 8.44
N CYS A 82 12.09 20.97 9.34
CA CYS A 82 13.30 20.14 9.23
C CYS A 82 13.00 18.69 8.81
N ASP A 83 11.74 18.32 8.62
CA ASP A 83 11.30 16.95 8.40
C ASP A 83 10.88 16.73 6.95
N ALA A 84 11.60 15.84 6.25
CA ALA A 84 11.31 15.50 4.86
C ALA A 84 9.95 14.78 4.69
N GLY A 85 9.39 14.18 5.75
CA GLY A 85 8.08 13.56 5.76
C GLY A 85 6.92 14.54 5.50
N TYR A 86 7.18 15.85 5.62
CA TYR A 86 6.22 16.93 5.43
C TYR A 86 6.35 17.61 4.05
N ASN A 87 7.28 17.16 3.19
CA ASN A 87 7.55 17.79 1.89
C ASN A 87 6.40 17.66 0.86
N ASN A 88 5.43 16.78 1.10
CA ASN A 88 4.24 16.64 0.27
C ASN A 88 3.11 17.61 0.62
N ILE A 89 3.30 18.47 1.62
CA ILE A 89 2.26 19.43 2.01
C ILE A 89 2.02 20.46 0.90
N ILE A 90 0.73 20.71 0.67
CA ILE A 90 0.24 21.69 -0.30
C ILE A 90 -0.52 22.85 0.36
N LEU A 91 -0.87 22.71 1.64
CA LEU A 91 -1.58 23.72 2.42
C LEU A 91 -1.28 23.55 3.91
N HIS A 92 -0.96 24.66 4.58
CA HIS A 92 -0.89 24.70 6.03
C HIS A 92 -2.13 25.43 6.57
N VAL A 93 -3.02 24.68 7.21
CA VAL A 93 -4.28 25.20 7.75
C VAL A 93 -4.10 25.53 9.21
N VAL A 94 -4.49 26.73 9.61
CA VAL A 94 -4.35 27.18 11.00
C VAL A 94 -5.64 27.81 11.49
N MET A 95 -5.95 27.66 12.78
CA MET A 95 -7.04 28.43 13.37
C MET A 95 -6.67 29.91 13.43
N TRP A 96 -5.46 30.22 13.91
CA TRP A 96 -4.95 31.58 14.08
C TRP A 96 -3.60 31.74 13.39
N HIS A 97 -3.46 32.78 12.57
CA HIS A 97 -2.17 33.15 12.00
C HIS A 97 -1.45 34.14 12.93
N ASP A 98 -0.39 33.70 13.59
CA ASP A 98 0.31 34.42 14.65
C ASP A 98 1.80 34.68 14.36
N CYS A 99 2.30 34.26 13.20
CA CYS A 99 3.66 34.52 12.76
C CYS A 99 3.67 35.05 11.32
N HIS A 100 4.44 36.10 11.04
CA HIS A 100 4.52 36.71 9.71
C HIS A 100 5.33 35.89 8.68
N SER A 101 5.83 34.72 9.06
CA SER A 101 6.59 33.85 8.17
C SER A 101 5.68 33.00 7.29
N THR A 102 6.00 32.95 5.99
CA THR A 102 5.44 31.96 5.06
C THR A 102 5.85 30.57 5.52
N THR A 103 4.99 29.56 5.35
CA THR A 103 5.36 28.19 5.74
C THR A 103 6.34 27.63 4.74
N VAL A 104 7.55 27.29 5.19
CA VAL A 104 8.61 26.73 4.36
C VAL A 104 8.84 25.28 4.77
N LEU A 105 8.80 24.39 3.79
CA LEU A 105 9.09 22.97 3.95
C LEU A 105 10.60 22.73 4.03
N GLN A 106 11.00 21.55 4.50
CA GLN A 106 12.42 21.14 4.50
C GLN A 106 13.04 21.21 3.10
N SER A 107 12.26 20.93 2.05
CA SER A 107 12.66 21.06 0.64
C SER A 107 12.87 22.51 0.16
N GLY A 108 12.63 23.52 1.00
CA GLY A 108 12.70 24.95 0.65
C GLY A 108 11.46 25.48 -0.08
N LYS A 109 10.48 24.62 -0.40
CA LYS A 109 9.22 25.03 -1.02
C LYS A 109 8.37 25.83 -0.03
N SER A 110 7.84 26.98 -0.47
CA SER A 110 6.83 27.73 0.26
C SER A 110 5.43 27.16 0.05
N VAL A 111 4.64 27.12 1.11
CA VAL A 111 3.28 26.59 1.16
C VAL A 111 2.33 27.67 1.67
N PRO A 112 1.16 27.84 1.02
CA PRO A 112 0.18 28.82 1.46
C PRO A 112 -0.36 28.48 2.86
N VAL A 113 -0.59 29.52 3.66
CA VAL A 113 -1.23 29.40 4.98
C VAL A 113 -2.69 29.81 4.88
N LEU A 114 -3.59 28.92 5.28
CA LEU A 114 -5.02 29.19 5.36
C LEU A 114 -5.42 29.42 6.82
N CYS A 115 -5.67 30.69 7.18
CA CYS A 115 -6.20 31.07 8.48
C CYS A 115 -7.73 30.90 8.50
N LEU A 116 -8.23 29.83 9.13
CA LEU A 116 -9.66 29.50 9.15
C LEU A 116 -10.49 30.60 9.81
N ALA A 117 -10.03 31.20 10.90
CA ALA A 117 -10.82 32.22 11.57
C ALA A 117 -10.92 33.53 10.77
N GLN A 118 -9.93 33.84 9.93
CA GLN A 118 -10.01 34.93 8.96
C GLN A 118 -10.93 34.56 7.80
N ALA A 119 -10.70 33.39 7.19
CA ALA A 119 -11.43 32.92 6.01
C ALA A 119 -12.94 32.71 6.28
N LEU A 120 -13.29 32.39 7.53
CA LEU A 120 -14.67 32.12 7.96
C LEU A 120 -15.29 33.28 8.74
N ARG A 121 -14.60 34.42 8.87
CA ARG A 121 -15.05 35.57 9.69
C ARG A 121 -16.45 36.07 9.34
N HIS A 122 -16.83 35.98 8.07
CA HIS A 122 -18.13 36.43 7.56
C HIS A 122 -19.14 35.28 7.35
N GLN A 123 -18.80 34.06 7.75
CA GLN A 123 -19.69 32.91 7.68
C GLN A 123 -20.34 32.68 9.04
N ALA A 124 -21.52 33.28 9.26
CA ALA A 124 -22.25 33.21 10.53
C ALA A 124 -22.56 31.77 10.98
N TYR A 125 -22.67 30.84 10.01
CA TYR A 125 -22.84 29.41 10.25
C TYR A 125 -22.03 28.59 9.24
N LEU A 126 -21.14 27.74 9.74
CA LEU A 126 -20.59 26.63 8.96
C LEU A 126 -21.70 25.60 8.77
N LEU A 127 -22.54 25.74 7.74
CA LEU A 127 -23.31 24.60 7.28
C LEU A 127 -22.31 23.53 6.84
N PRO A 128 -22.36 22.30 7.40
CA PRO A 128 -21.41 21.26 7.05
C PRO A 128 -21.63 20.90 5.58
N HIS A 129 -20.75 21.41 4.71
CA HIS A 129 -20.70 20.94 3.34
C HIS A 129 -20.03 19.57 3.37
N ARG A 130 -20.61 18.61 2.66
CA ARG A 130 -20.08 17.25 2.54
C ARG A 130 -19.94 16.95 1.06
N LEU A 131 -19.00 16.07 0.73
CA LEU A 131 -18.83 15.61 -0.64
C LEU A 131 -20.15 15.05 -1.19
N PRO A 132 -20.45 15.20 -2.49
CA PRO A 132 -21.71 14.74 -3.05
C PRO A 132 -21.98 13.24 -2.81
N CYS A 133 -20.92 12.43 -2.83
CA CYS A 133 -20.99 10.98 -2.56
C CYS A 133 -21.32 10.63 -1.10
N PHE A 134 -21.29 11.58 -0.16
CA PHE A 134 -21.62 11.33 1.25
C PHE A 134 -23.07 10.87 1.44
N ARG A 135 -23.97 11.34 0.58
CA ARG A 135 -25.41 10.99 0.62
C ARG A 135 -25.78 9.92 -0.40
N ILE A 136 -24.81 9.11 -0.85
CA ILE A 136 -25.05 8.14 -1.92
C ILE A 136 -26.21 7.19 -1.63
N LEU A 137 -26.39 6.76 -0.37
CA LEU A 137 -27.48 5.87 0.02
C LEU A 137 -28.87 6.55 0.02
N ASN A 138 -28.94 7.87 -0.11
CA ASN A 138 -30.21 8.59 -0.28
C ASN A 138 -30.67 8.58 -1.74
N CYS A 139 -29.74 8.46 -2.70
CA CYS A 139 -30.04 8.48 -4.13
C CYS A 139 -29.82 7.13 -4.82
N MET A 140 -29.26 6.13 -4.13
CA MET A 140 -28.91 4.85 -4.72
C MET A 140 -29.11 3.70 -3.73
N ASP A 141 -29.80 2.65 -4.17
CA ASP A 141 -29.95 1.42 -3.38
C ASP A 141 -28.63 0.64 -3.27
N LYS A 142 -28.55 -0.21 -2.23
CA LYS A 142 -27.34 -1.01 -1.94
C LYS A 142 -26.94 -1.94 -3.09
N GLY A 143 -27.90 -2.45 -3.87
CA GLY A 143 -27.64 -3.33 -5.01
C GLY A 143 -27.01 -2.59 -6.18
N SER A 144 -27.54 -1.41 -6.51
CA SER A 144 -26.96 -0.52 -7.53
C SER A 144 -25.55 -0.07 -7.17
N LEU A 145 -25.32 0.30 -5.90
CA LEU A 145 -23.98 0.61 -5.40
C LEU A 145 -23.04 -0.60 -5.53
N GLY A 146 -23.50 -1.81 -5.18
CA GLY A 146 -22.73 -3.03 -5.35
C GLY A 146 -22.30 -3.28 -6.81
N ARG A 147 -23.20 -3.06 -7.77
CA ARG A 147 -22.88 -3.18 -9.21
C ARG A 147 -21.83 -2.16 -9.65
N LEU A 148 -21.94 -0.90 -9.22
CA LEU A 148 -20.94 0.13 -9.54
C LEU A 148 -19.58 -0.17 -8.92
N LEU A 149 -19.56 -0.60 -7.65
CA LEU A 149 -18.33 -1.01 -6.98
C LEU A 149 -17.71 -2.25 -7.64
N SER A 150 -18.52 -3.21 -8.11
CA SER A 150 -18.04 -4.35 -8.89
C SER A 150 -17.42 -3.90 -10.22
N ALA A 151 -18.08 -3.01 -10.97
CA ALA A 151 -17.53 -2.47 -12.22
C ALA A 151 -16.22 -1.70 -12.00
N ALA A 152 -16.12 -0.90 -10.95
CA ALA A 152 -14.88 -0.23 -10.55
C ALA A 152 -13.80 -1.24 -10.11
N GLY A 153 -14.19 -2.31 -9.42
CA GLY A 153 -13.33 -3.43 -9.06
C GLY A 153 -12.76 -4.14 -10.28
N ASP A 154 -13.57 -4.37 -11.32
CA ASP A 154 -13.16 -4.96 -12.59
C ASP A 154 -12.22 -4.04 -13.37
N ALA A 155 -12.49 -2.74 -13.39
CA ALA A 155 -11.61 -1.75 -13.98
C ALA A 155 -10.22 -1.80 -13.33
N ARG A 156 -10.17 -1.90 -12.00
CA ARG A 156 -8.92 -2.05 -11.25
C ARG A 156 -8.22 -3.39 -11.51
N PHE A 157 -8.96 -4.49 -11.57
CA PHE A 157 -8.43 -5.81 -11.91
C PHE A 157 -7.78 -5.78 -13.31
N LYS A 158 -8.47 -5.22 -14.30
CA LYS A 158 -7.97 -5.04 -15.67
C LYS A 158 -6.75 -4.12 -15.72
N GLN A 159 -6.70 -3.06 -14.90
CA GLN A 159 -5.51 -2.20 -14.79
C GLN A 159 -4.28 -3.00 -14.30
N LYS A 160 -4.46 -3.85 -13.29
CA LYS A 160 -3.39 -4.75 -12.80
C LYS A 160 -2.97 -5.77 -13.86
N ALA A 161 -3.93 -6.37 -14.56
CA ALA A 161 -3.64 -7.28 -15.66
C ALA A 161 -2.86 -6.58 -16.79
N LYS A 162 -3.25 -5.36 -17.17
CA LYS A 162 -2.51 -4.56 -18.16
C LYS A 162 -1.08 -4.25 -17.70
N HIS A 163 -0.87 -3.99 -16.42
CA HIS A 163 0.49 -3.81 -15.87
C HIS A 163 1.33 -5.07 -16.03
N PHE A 164 0.80 -6.26 -15.69
CA PHE A 164 1.49 -7.52 -15.95
C PHE A 164 1.79 -7.72 -17.44
N ARG A 165 0.82 -7.46 -18.33
CA ARG A 165 1.05 -7.56 -19.78
C ARG A 165 2.22 -6.68 -20.22
N THR A 166 2.27 -5.45 -19.72
CA THR A 166 3.34 -4.49 -20.04
C THR A 166 4.69 -5.00 -19.53
N GLU A 167 4.75 -5.47 -18.28
CA GLU A 167 5.97 -6.02 -17.69
C GLU A 167 6.48 -7.28 -18.40
N ILE A 168 5.57 -8.15 -18.87
CA ILE A 168 5.90 -9.37 -19.60
C ILE A 168 6.46 -9.04 -20.99
N LEU A 169 5.87 -8.06 -21.67
CA LEU A 169 6.29 -7.66 -23.03
C LEU A 169 7.51 -6.74 -23.04
N ARG A 170 7.92 -6.18 -21.89
CA ARG A 170 9.00 -5.19 -21.79
C ARG A 170 10.36 -5.75 -22.25
N PHE A 171 10.62 -7.03 -22.01
CA PHE A 171 11.89 -7.66 -22.38
C PHE A 171 11.62 -8.92 -23.21
N ALA A 172 12.32 -9.06 -24.34
CA ALA A 172 12.27 -10.25 -25.19
C ALA A 172 13.14 -11.39 -24.64
N GLN A 173 12.98 -11.72 -23.36
CA GLN A 173 13.75 -12.77 -22.69
C GLN A 173 12.85 -13.96 -22.31
N LYS A 174 13.48 -15.13 -22.23
CA LYS A 174 12.84 -16.36 -21.73
C LYS A 174 12.43 -16.14 -20.26
N GLU A 175 11.31 -16.73 -19.84
CA GLU A 175 10.80 -16.70 -18.44
C GLU A 175 10.38 -15.32 -17.90
N GLN A 176 10.24 -14.31 -18.78
CA GLN A 176 9.83 -12.95 -18.38
C GLN A 176 8.47 -12.91 -17.65
N ALA A 177 7.58 -13.85 -17.93
CA ALA A 177 6.32 -14.00 -17.21
C ALA A 177 6.51 -14.46 -15.76
N GLY A 178 7.37 -15.44 -15.53
CA GLY A 178 7.74 -15.85 -14.17
C GLY A 178 8.37 -14.71 -13.40
N GLN A 179 9.33 -14.01 -14.02
CA GLN A 179 9.98 -12.85 -13.41
C GLN A 179 8.97 -11.75 -13.05
N ALA A 180 8.00 -11.46 -13.92
CA ALA A 180 6.97 -10.46 -13.65
C ALA A 180 6.08 -10.88 -12.46
N LEU A 181 5.69 -12.15 -12.38
CA LEU A 181 4.96 -12.68 -11.22
C LEU A 181 5.79 -12.57 -9.94
N PHE A 182 7.06 -12.98 -9.97
CA PHE A 182 7.97 -12.93 -8.83
C PHE A 182 8.16 -11.50 -8.31
N ARG A 183 8.42 -10.52 -9.19
CA ARG A 183 8.46 -9.10 -8.82
C ARG A 183 7.15 -8.63 -8.20
N GLY A 184 6.00 -9.05 -8.76
CA GLY A 184 4.68 -8.72 -8.25
C GLY A 184 4.43 -9.28 -6.84
N MET A 185 4.81 -10.53 -6.58
CA MET A 185 4.72 -11.16 -5.26
C MET A 185 5.62 -10.47 -4.25
N MET A 186 6.89 -10.23 -4.61
CA MET A 186 7.86 -9.52 -3.78
C MET A 186 7.35 -8.13 -3.40
N ARG A 187 6.89 -7.35 -4.38
CA ARG A 187 6.29 -6.03 -4.13
C ARG A 187 5.11 -6.10 -3.14
N ALA A 188 4.27 -7.13 -3.22
CA ALA A 188 3.12 -7.31 -2.32
C ALA A 188 3.52 -7.71 -0.88
N LEU A 189 4.64 -8.41 -0.71
CA LEU A 189 5.22 -8.74 0.60
C LEU A 189 5.72 -7.50 1.34
N GLY A 190 6.16 -6.47 0.61
CA GLY A 190 6.69 -5.23 1.18
C GLY A 190 5.67 -4.23 1.74
N TYR A 191 4.35 -4.47 1.58
CA TYR A 191 3.31 -3.50 1.95
C TYR A 191 3.57 -2.09 1.36
N SER A 192 3.04 -1.02 1.96
CA SER A 192 3.28 0.36 1.48
C SER A 192 4.73 0.80 1.67
N LYS A 193 5.36 0.47 2.80
CA LYS A 193 6.68 0.99 3.19
C LYS A 193 7.86 0.32 2.47
N ASN A 194 7.79 -0.98 2.22
CA ASN A 194 8.89 -1.76 1.63
C ASN A 194 8.57 -2.36 0.25
N ALA A 195 7.45 -1.98 -0.39
CA ALA A 195 7.09 -2.48 -1.73
C ALA A 195 8.21 -2.27 -2.76
N LYS A 196 8.85 -1.09 -2.76
CA LYS A 196 9.90 -0.77 -3.75
C LYS A 196 11.22 -1.51 -3.45
N PRO A 197 11.73 -1.56 -2.20
CA PRO A 197 12.88 -2.39 -1.85
C PRO A 197 12.70 -3.86 -2.22
N PHE A 198 11.54 -4.46 -1.92
CA PHE A 198 11.25 -5.84 -2.32
C PHE A 198 11.26 -6.04 -3.84
N GLU A 199 10.69 -5.11 -4.61
CA GLU A 199 10.70 -5.18 -6.07
C GLU A 199 12.12 -5.04 -6.64
N GLN A 200 12.96 -4.21 -6.03
CA GLN A 200 14.38 -4.08 -6.38
C GLN A 200 15.14 -5.35 -6.05
N LEU A 201 14.93 -5.95 -4.88
CA LEU A 201 15.51 -7.25 -4.51
C LEU A 201 15.16 -8.33 -5.55
N ALA A 202 13.88 -8.41 -5.94
CA ALA A 202 13.43 -9.33 -6.99
C ALA A 202 14.03 -9.05 -8.37
N SER A 203 14.48 -7.81 -8.62
CA SER A 203 15.16 -7.44 -9.86
C SER A 203 16.66 -7.74 -9.82
N ARG A 204 17.28 -7.68 -8.63
CA ARG A 204 18.69 -8.06 -8.38
C ARG A 204 18.89 -9.57 -8.33
N VAL A 205 17.86 -10.33 -7.97
CA VAL A 205 17.86 -11.80 -7.97
C VAL A 205 16.90 -12.30 -9.05
N PRO A 206 17.38 -12.56 -10.29
CA PRO A 206 16.58 -13.16 -11.34
C PRO A 206 15.94 -14.49 -10.91
N LEU A 207 14.70 -14.71 -11.33
CA LEU A 207 13.91 -15.87 -10.93
C LEU A 207 14.56 -17.18 -11.40
N ASP A 208 15.03 -17.23 -12.65
CA ASP A 208 15.71 -18.38 -13.22
C ASP A 208 16.95 -18.79 -12.39
N TYR A 209 17.74 -17.81 -11.96
CA TYR A 209 18.90 -18.02 -11.13
C TYR A 209 18.51 -18.61 -9.76
N ILE A 210 17.60 -17.98 -9.02
CA ILE A 210 17.21 -18.51 -7.70
C ILE A 210 16.48 -19.85 -7.78
N GLN A 211 15.77 -20.12 -8.87
CA GLN A 211 15.14 -21.43 -9.10
C GLN A 211 16.14 -22.53 -9.46
N SER A 212 17.32 -22.20 -9.98
CA SER A 212 18.40 -23.18 -10.20
C SER A 212 19.10 -23.60 -8.90
N ILE A 213 19.02 -22.78 -7.85
CA ILE A 213 19.62 -23.07 -6.55
C ILE A 213 18.77 -24.11 -5.84
N LYS A 214 19.41 -25.18 -5.34
CA LYS A 214 18.75 -26.23 -4.57
C LYS A 214 18.89 -25.99 -3.07
N GLY A 215 17.82 -26.25 -2.33
CA GLY A 215 17.80 -26.17 -0.87
C GLY A 215 17.33 -24.81 -0.36
N LEU A 216 16.41 -24.87 0.60
CA LEU A 216 15.82 -23.71 1.26
C LEU A 216 16.84 -22.74 1.85
N VAL A 217 17.84 -23.25 2.59
CA VAL A 217 18.87 -22.43 3.27
C VAL A 217 19.65 -21.59 2.26
N ARG A 218 20.03 -22.17 1.12
CA ARG A 218 20.78 -21.45 0.06
C ARG A 218 19.93 -20.37 -0.60
N LYS A 219 18.63 -20.63 -0.83
CA LYS A 219 17.69 -19.62 -1.32
C LYS A 219 17.47 -18.49 -0.33
N GLN A 220 17.37 -18.80 0.96
CA GLN A 220 17.26 -17.81 2.03
C GLN A 220 18.52 -16.96 2.11
N ALA A 221 19.69 -17.58 2.14
CA ALA A 221 20.97 -16.90 2.17
C ALA A 221 21.15 -15.97 0.96
N LEU A 222 20.81 -16.41 -0.25
CA LEU A 222 20.87 -15.56 -1.44
C LEU A 222 19.95 -14.34 -1.31
N LEU A 223 18.69 -14.51 -0.93
CA LEU A 223 17.76 -13.39 -0.85
C LEU A 223 18.09 -12.43 0.29
N LEU A 224 18.39 -12.94 1.49
CA LEU A 224 18.73 -12.12 2.66
C LEU A 224 20.08 -11.41 2.47
N GLY A 225 21.06 -12.12 1.92
CA GLY A 225 22.38 -11.55 1.61
C GLY A 225 22.31 -10.51 0.50
N THR A 226 21.55 -10.76 -0.57
CA THR A 226 21.34 -9.74 -1.61
C THR A 226 20.55 -8.55 -1.06
N ALA A 227 19.65 -8.76 -0.11
CA ALA A 227 18.95 -7.69 0.59
C ALA A 227 19.84 -6.87 1.53
N GLY A 228 21.09 -7.29 1.78
CA GLY A 228 21.94 -6.63 2.78
C GLY A 228 21.45 -6.85 4.22
N LEU A 229 20.62 -7.87 4.46
CA LEU A 229 19.91 -8.05 5.72
C LEU A 229 20.47 -9.19 6.60
N LEU A 230 21.57 -9.83 6.20
CA LEU A 230 22.24 -10.80 7.07
C LEU A 230 22.94 -10.09 8.25
N PRO A 231 23.08 -10.77 9.40
CA PRO A 231 23.80 -10.22 10.56
C PRO A 231 25.17 -9.65 10.20
N SER A 232 25.99 -10.38 9.45
CA SER A 232 27.33 -9.94 9.03
C SER A 232 27.34 -8.66 8.18
N GLN A 233 26.20 -8.30 7.57
CA GLN A 233 26.04 -7.11 6.73
C GLN A 233 25.47 -5.93 7.51
N ARG A 234 24.73 -6.18 8.60
CA ARG A 234 24.07 -5.15 9.42
C ARG A 234 24.83 -4.82 10.69
N TRP A 235 25.54 -5.80 11.25
CA TRP A 235 26.26 -5.70 12.52
C TRP A 235 27.69 -6.22 12.34
N GLN A 236 28.68 -5.45 12.79
CA GLN A 236 30.10 -5.86 12.74
C GLN A 236 30.34 -7.16 13.56
N ASP A 237 31.40 -7.90 13.21
CA ASP A 237 31.83 -9.30 13.52
C ASP A 237 31.51 -9.98 14.88
N ASN A 238 30.80 -9.35 15.82
CA ASN A 238 30.48 -9.88 17.15
C ASN A 238 29.14 -10.64 17.23
N PHE A 239 28.47 -10.94 16.11
CA PHE A 239 27.24 -11.74 16.15
C PHE A 239 27.56 -13.24 16.28
N VAL A 240 27.48 -13.75 17.51
CA VAL A 240 27.47 -15.20 17.77
C VAL A 240 26.04 -15.71 17.58
N GLY A 241 25.72 -16.06 16.33
CA GLY A 241 24.40 -16.54 15.94
C GLY A 241 24.09 -17.96 16.37
N GLU A 242 22.79 -18.27 16.50
CA GLU A 242 22.27 -19.64 16.56
C GLU A 242 22.75 -20.45 15.33
N GLU A 243 22.74 -21.79 15.42
CA GLU A 243 23.29 -22.67 14.37
C GLU A 243 22.69 -22.38 12.99
N GLU A 244 21.36 -22.21 12.92
CA GLU A 244 20.64 -21.91 11.69
C GLU A 244 21.09 -20.59 11.05
N VAL A 245 21.49 -19.61 11.86
CA VAL A 245 22.00 -18.33 11.34
C VAL A 245 23.43 -18.48 10.82
N ARG A 246 24.25 -19.30 11.49
CA ARG A 246 25.61 -19.64 11.01
C ARG A 246 25.57 -20.39 9.68
N GLU A 247 24.61 -21.29 9.50
CA GLU A 247 24.38 -21.97 8.21
C GLU A 247 24.01 -20.98 7.09
N LEU A 248 23.15 -20.00 7.36
CA LEU A 248 22.79 -18.96 6.40
C LEU A 248 23.99 -18.10 5.99
N GLU A 249 24.80 -17.68 6.96
CA GLU A 249 26.03 -16.91 6.72
C GLU A 249 27.05 -17.72 5.90
N GLN A 250 27.24 -18.99 6.23
CA GLN A 250 28.12 -19.88 5.46
C GLN A 250 27.61 -20.09 4.02
N ALA A 251 26.30 -20.28 3.85
CA ALA A 251 25.69 -20.41 2.53
C ALA A 251 25.85 -19.11 1.72
N TRP A 252 25.73 -17.93 2.34
CA TRP A 252 25.94 -16.64 1.68
C TRP A 252 27.39 -16.46 1.20
N ARG A 253 28.38 -16.86 2.00
CA ARG A 253 29.80 -16.83 1.59
C ARG A 253 30.11 -17.66 0.34
N SER A 254 29.23 -18.60 -0.02
CA SER A 254 29.34 -19.41 -1.24
C SER A 254 28.65 -18.79 -2.47
N VAL A 255 27.96 -17.66 -2.32
CA VAL A 255 27.31 -16.94 -3.42
C VAL A 255 28.37 -16.12 -4.19
N ASP A 256 28.19 -15.99 -5.51
CA ASP A 256 29.07 -15.20 -6.38
C ASP A 256 29.29 -13.79 -5.83
N GLU A 257 30.57 -13.43 -5.63
CA GLU A 257 31.04 -12.12 -5.15
C GLU A 257 30.55 -10.93 -5.98
N ARG A 258 30.14 -11.16 -7.24
CA ARG A 258 29.53 -10.14 -8.10
C ARG A 258 28.15 -9.70 -7.63
N THR A 259 27.51 -10.49 -6.76
CA THR A 259 26.21 -10.16 -6.17
C THR A 259 26.36 -9.00 -5.19
N ARG A 260 26.05 -7.78 -5.65
CA ARG A 260 26.14 -6.58 -4.80
C ARG A 260 24.94 -6.52 -3.84
N PRO A 261 25.15 -6.51 -2.52
CA PRO A 261 24.07 -6.39 -1.55
C PRO A 261 23.43 -5.00 -1.62
N MET A 262 22.17 -4.94 -1.22
CA MET A 262 21.45 -3.69 -0.94
C MET A 262 21.98 -3.04 0.33
N SER A 263 21.70 -1.75 0.51
CA SER A 263 21.98 -1.09 1.80
C SER A 263 20.88 -1.43 2.81
N ASP A 264 21.21 -1.51 4.10
CA ASP A 264 20.20 -1.60 5.17
C ASP A 264 19.26 -0.37 5.13
N ASP A 265 19.79 0.79 4.74
CA ASP A 265 19.04 2.04 4.56
C ASP A 265 18.02 2.00 3.41
N ASP A 266 18.14 1.04 2.49
CA ASP A 266 17.10 0.82 1.46
C ASP A 266 15.80 0.32 2.10
N TRP A 267 15.84 -0.23 3.32
CA TRP A 267 14.70 -0.86 4.00
C TRP A 267 14.14 0.01 5.11
N ASN A 268 12.81 0.10 5.17
CA ASN A 268 12.10 0.67 6.31
C ASN A 268 11.87 -0.42 7.38
N LEU A 269 12.74 -0.46 8.39
CA LEU A 269 12.68 -1.44 9.48
C LEU A 269 12.01 -0.91 10.76
N SER A 270 11.75 0.40 10.84
CA SER A 270 11.13 1.05 11.99
C SER A 270 9.62 1.25 11.82
N HIS A 271 8.88 1.24 12.93
CA HIS A 271 7.42 1.46 12.94
C HIS A 271 6.66 0.53 11.97
N ILE A 272 7.14 -0.70 11.80
CA ILE A 272 6.42 -1.78 11.12
C ILE A 272 5.91 -2.76 12.16
N TYR A 273 4.74 -3.35 11.90
CA TYR A 273 4.27 -4.47 12.73
C TYR A 273 5.30 -5.60 12.65
N PRO A 274 5.76 -6.20 13.76
CA PRO A 274 6.89 -7.14 13.75
C PRO A 274 6.75 -8.33 12.78
N ASN A 275 5.54 -8.86 12.60
CA ASN A 275 5.28 -9.93 11.63
C ASN A 275 5.46 -9.49 10.16
N ASN A 276 5.55 -8.19 9.89
CA ASN A 276 5.79 -7.61 8.58
C ASN A 276 7.28 -7.28 8.33
N SER A 277 8.17 -7.68 9.24
CA SER A 277 9.63 -7.56 9.06
C SER A 277 10.05 -8.03 7.66
N PRO A 278 10.83 -7.24 6.90
CA PRO A 278 11.37 -7.66 5.62
C PRO A 278 12.11 -8.99 5.67
N VAL A 279 12.88 -9.23 6.73
CA VAL A 279 13.62 -10.48 6.93
C VAL A 279 12.67 -11.69 6.96
N ARG A 280 11.58 -11.62 7.74
CA ARG A 280 10.55 -12.68 7.76
C ARG A 280 9.87 -12.87 6.41
N ARG A 281 9.56 -11.77 5.71
CA ARG A 281 8.86 -11.83 4.42
C ARG A 281 9.75 -12.39 3.31
N ILE A 282 11.05 -12.11 3.36
CA ILE A 282 12.05 -12.75 2.49
C ILE A 282 12.15 -14.24 2.81
N ALA A 283 12.22 -14.61 4.09
CA ALA A 283 12.20 -16.01 4.51
C ALA A 283 10.92 -16.72 4.03
N ALA A 284 9.75 -16.09 4.11
CA ALA A 284 8.51 -16.66 3.57
C ALA A 284 8.59 -16.91 2.06
N GLN A 285 9.17 -15.98 1.30
CA GLN A 285 9.31 -16.11 -0.15
C GLN A 285 10.22 -17.27 -0.54
N SER A 286 11.29 -17.55 0.21
CA SER A 286 12.17 -18.68 -0.07
C SER A 286 11.45 -20.03 0.06
N TYR A 287 10.55 -20.17 1.05
CA TYR A 287 9.71 -21.37 1.19
C TYR A 287 8.78 -21.55 -0.02
N LEU A 288 8.17 -20.47 -0.52
CA LEU A 288 7.35 -20.53 -1.73
C LEU A 288 8.17 -20.89 -2.97
N LEU A 289 9.37 -20.32 -3.09
CA LEU A 289 10.30 -20.66 -4.16
C LEU A 289 10.76 -22.11 -4.08
N GLU A 290 10.94 -22.69 -2.90
CA GLU A 290 11.27 -24.10 -2.72
C GLU A 290 10.09 -24.99 -3.09
N ARG A 291 8.90 -24.72 -2.54
CA ARG A 291 7.66 -25.45 -2.79
C ARG A 291 7.35 -25.59 -4.28
N TYR A 292 7.54 -24.53 -5.06
CA TYR A 292 7.26 -24.50 -6.49
C TYR A 292 8.50 -24.68 -7.38
N CYS A 293 9.64 -25.12 -6.82
CA CYS A 293 10.82 -25.52 -7.57
C CYS A 293 10.79 -26.99 -8.01
N GLU A 294 10.10 -27.82 -7.24
CA GLU A 294 10.02 -29.27 -7.42
C GLU A 294 8.76 -29.63 -8.21
N GLY A 295 8.93 -29.89 -9.50
CA GLY A 295 7.84 -30.26 -10.40
C GLY A 295 8.30 -30.42 -11.84
N THR A 296 7.80 -31.45 -12.52
CA THR A 296 8.17 -31.86 -13.88
C THR A 296 7.53 -31.04 -15.01
N ARG A 297 6.87 -29.92 -14.70
CA ARG A 297 6.14 -29.14 -15.71
C ARG A 297 6.64 -27.70 -15.77
N SER A 298 7.58 -27.46 -16.68
CA SER A 298 7.93 -26.11 -17.13
C SER A 298 6.82 -25.58 -18.04
N GLU A 299 6.15 -24.50 -17.64
CA GLU A 299 5.23 -23.80 -18.53
C GLU A 299 6.05 -23.14 -19.65
N PRO A 300 5.64 -23.26 -20.93
CA PRO A 300 6.32 -22.56 -22.01
C PRO A 300 6.26 -21.06 -21.70
N PHE A 301 7.42 -20.48 -21.38
CA PHE A 301 7.66 -19.06 -21.12
C PHE A 301 7.38 -18.51 -19.71
N GLY A 302 7.12 -19.36 -18.70
CA GLY A 302 6.69 -18.91 -17.35
C GLY A 302 7.58 -19.25 -16.14
N GLY A 303 8.57 -20.15 -16.26
CA GLY A 303 9.33 -20.65 -15.11
C GLY A 303 8.47 -21.51 -14.15
N LYS A 304 9.09 -22.24 -13.22
CA LYS A 304 8.37 -23.25 -12.41
C LYS A 304 7.40 -22.65 -11.39
N LEU A 305 7.72 -21.46 -10.87
CA LEU A 305 6.87 -20.75 -9.90
C LEU A 305 5.53 -20.35 -10.53
N ALA A 306 5.57 -19.76 -11.73
CA ALA A 306 4.34 -19.40 -12.43
C ALA A 306 3.54 -20.62 -12.85
N ALA A 307 4.21 -21.68 -13.33
CA ALA A 307 3.54 -22.93 -13.70
C ALA A 307 2.73 -23.50 -12.51
N GLY A 308 3.35 -23.64 -11.35
CA GLY A 308 2.68 -24.15 -10.14
C GLY A 308 1.54 -23.27 -9.67
N LEU A 309 1.73 -21.94 -9.65
CA LEU A 309 0.69 -21.01 -9.21
C LEU A 309 -0.48 -20.88 -10.20
N LEU A 310 -0.22 -20.98 -11.51
CA LEU A 310 -1.28 -21.05 -12.52
C LEU A 310 -2.07 -22.35 -12.42
N GLN A 311 -1.39 -23.48 -12.15
CA GLN A 311 -2.07 -24.76 -11.90
C GLN A 311 -2.98 -24.67 -10.68
N LEU A 312 -2.52 -24.05 -9.59
CA LEU A 312 -3.34 -23.79 -8.41
C LEU A 312 -4.63 -22.99 -8.75
N VAL A 313 -4.54 -21.99 -9.63
CA VAL A 313 -5.72 -21.25 -10.12
C VAL A 313 -6.66 -22.13 -10.95
N LYS A 314 -6.11 -22.97 -11.84
CA LYS A 314 -6.89 -23.89 -12.69
C LYS A 314 -7.68 -24.90 -11.83
N GLU A 315 -7.04 -25.46 -10.81
CA GLU A 315 -7.59 -26.50 -9.93
C GLU A 315 -8.49 -25.97 -8.82
N ALA A 316 -8.36 -24.69 -8.45
CA ALA A 316 -9.14 -24.12 -7.34
C ALA A 316 -10.66 -24.33 -7.53
N PRO A 317 -11.38 -24.92 -6.57
CA PRO A 317 -12.82 -25.17 -6.71
C PRO A 317 -13.61 -23.85 -6.73
N LEU A 318 -14.81 -23.86 -7.30
CA LEU A 318 -15.74 -22.71 -7.19
C LEU A 318 -16.97 -23.15 -6.38
N PRO A 319 -17.50 -22.30 -5.48
CA PRO A 319 -17.12 -20.91 -5.19
C PRO A 319 -16.03 -20.75 -4.10
N ARG A 320 -15.67 -21.82 -3.37
CA ARG A 320 -14.76 -21.75 -2.19
C ARG A 320 -13.26 -21.85 -2.51
N GLY A 321 -12.86 -21.52 -3.74
CA GLY A 321 -11.47 -21.65 -4.21
C GLY A 321 -10.47 -20.75 -3.51
N HIS A 322 -10.94 -19.69 -2.83
CA HIS A 322 -10.07 -18.81 -2.06
C HIS A 322 -9.27 -19.56 -0.99
N HIS A 323 -9.84 -20.55 -0.30
CA HIS A 323 -9.11 -21.35 0.69
C HIS A 323 -7.94 -22.09 0.03
N ALA A 324 -8.17 -22.79 -1.07
CA ALA A 324 -7.10 -23.50 -1.79
C ALA A 324 -5.99 -22.55 -2.26
N LEU A 325 -6.35 -21.36 -2.74
CA LEU A 325 -5.39 -20.34 -3.17
C LEU A 325 -4.58 -19.77 -1.99
N GLU A 326 -5.23 -19.54 -0.86
CA GLU A 326 -4.58 -19.05 0.36
C GLU A 326 -3.65 -20.09 0.97
N GLU A 327 -4.09 -21.36 1.06
CA GLU A 327 -3.26 -22.48 1.52
C GLU A 327 -2.02 -22.67 0.63
N GLY A 328 -2.19 -22.62 -0.70
CA GLY A 328 -1.07 -22.76 -1.63
C GLY A 328 0.02 -21.68 -1.47
N LEU A 329 -0.35 -20.51 -0.93
CA LEU A 329 0.58 -19.41 -0.64
C LEU A 329 0.95 -19.28 0.84
N ALA A 330 0.24 -19.93 1.75
CA ALA A 330 0.52 -19.87 3.18
C ALA A 330 1.87 -20.55 3.48
N VAL A 331 2.60 -19.99 4.43
CA VAL A 331 3.89 -20.52 4.90
C VAL A 331 3.87 -20.53 6.42
N ALA A 332 3.81 -21.74 7.00
CA ALA A 332 3.97 -21.94 8.43
C ALA A 332 5.38 -21.51 8.86
N SER A 333 5.52 -21.04 10.10
CA SER A 333 6.86 -20.81 10.65
C SER A 333 7.49 -22.14 11.02
N ASP A 334 8.78 -22.30 10.71
CA ASP A 334 9.58 -23.45 11.11
C ASP A 334 10.99 -23.02 11.55
N GLY A 335 11.67 -23.88 12.31
CA GLY A 335 13.02 -23.64 12.83
C GLY A 335 13.13 -22.31 13.58
N TYR A 336 14.18 -21.56 13.25
CA TYR A 336 14.50 -20.21 13.74
C TYR A 336 13.31 -19.23 13.70
N TRP A 337 12.48 -19.31 12.66
CA TRP A 337 11.44 -18.31 12.43
C TRP A 337 10.18 -18.51 13.28
N ARG A 338 10.09 -19.59 14.06
CA ARG A 338 8.97 -19.86 14.98
C ARG A 338 8.90 -18.88 16.13
N ASP A 339 10.04 -18.35 16.55
CA ASP A 339 10.15 -17.47 17.72
C ASP A 339 11.04 -16.26 17.47
N HIS A 340 11.41 -15.94 16.23
CA HIS A 340 12.20 -14.75 15.89
C HIS A 340 11.49 -13.83 14.90
N PHE A 341 11.42 -12.52 15.21
CA PHE A 341 10.90 -11.50 14.29
C PHE A 341 11.94 -10.98 13.29
N ASP A 342 13.19 -11.03 13.69
CA ASP A 342 14.40 -10.67 12.96
C ASP A 342 15.55 -11.44 13.63
N PHE A 343 16.76 -11.38 13.06
CA PHE A 343 17.93 -11.98 13.67
C PHE A 343 18.17 -11.40 15.08
N GLY A 344 18.31 -12.27 16.07
CA GLY A 344 18.47 -11.92 17.49
C GLY A 344 17.23 -11.30 18.16
N VAL A 345 16.13 -11.07 17.43
CA VAL A 345 14.91 -10.45 17.98
C VAL A 345 13.87 -11.52 18.27
N ARG A 346 13.87 -12.04 19.50
CA ARG A 346 12.93 -13.07 19.95
C ARG A 346 11.52 -12.54 20.17
N SER A 347 10.54 -13.38 19.83
CA SER A 347 9.14 -13.23 20.16
C SER A 347 8.86 -13.88 21.52
N ARG A 348 7.94 -13.28 22.28
CA ARG A 348 7.47 -13.85 23.55
C ARG A 348 6.58 -15.08 23.36
N THR A 349 5.99 -15.23 22.18
CA THR A 349 5.10 -16.34 21.81
C THR A 349 5.50 -16.93 20.47
N ARG A 350 5.18 -18.21 20.27
CA ARG A 350 5.38 -18.86 18.97
C ARG A 350 4.51 -18.19 17.91
N ILE A 351 5.12 -17.89 16.77
CA ILE A 351 4.45 -17.26 15.64
C ILE A 351 4.07 -18.38 14.66
N PRO A 352 2.77 -18.62 14.42
CA PRO A 352 2.34 -19.79 13.66
C PRO A 352 2.70 -19.73 12.16
N ALA A 353 2.84 -18.53 11.59
CA ALA A 353 3.08 -18.37 10.16
C ALA A 353 4.10 -17.26 9.83
N LEU A 354 4.94 -17.55 8.84
CA LEU A 354 5.75 -16.57 8.12
C LEU A 354 4.91 -15.77 7.11
N LEU A 355 3.91 -16.44 6.51
CA LEU A 355 2.91 -15.83 5.63
C LEU A 355 1.55 -16.49 5.88
N GLY A 356 0.65 -15.78 6.57
CA GLY A 356 -0.70 -16.27 6.88
C GLY A 356 -1.74 -15.93 5.81
N HIS A 357 -2.93 -16.54 5.92
CA HIS A 357 -4.02 -16.45 4.94
C HIS A 357 -4.41 -15.02 4.55
N SER A 358 -4.42 -14.07 5.50
CA SER A 358 -4.73 -12.67 5.19
C SER A 358 -3.78 -12.06 4.15
N LYS A 359 -2.46 -12.26 4.31
CA LYS A 359 -1.47 -11.80 3.33
C LYS A 359 -1.52 -12.64 2.05
N ALA A 360 -1.75 -13.95 2.17
CA ALA A 360 -1.95 -14.81 1.01
C ALA A 360 -3.09 -14.28 0.14
N GLY A 361 -4.26 -14.00 0.70
CA GLY A 361 -5.42 -13.47 -0.02
C GLY A 361 -5.16 -12.11 -0.67
N GLU A 362 -4.40 -11.22 -0.01
CA GLU A 362 -3.94 -9.98 -0.64
C GLU A 362 -3.09 -10.26 -1.90
N ILE A 363 -2.15 -11.21 -1.85
CA ILE A 363 -1.34 -11.62 -3.01
C ILE A 363 -2.23 -12.25 -4.08
N VAL A 364 -3.16 -13.12 -3.70
CA VAL A 364 -4.07 -13.77 -4.65
C VAL A 364 -4.84 -12.74 -5.46
N VAL A 365 -5.54 -11.83 -4.79
CA VAL A 365 -6.41 -10.83 -5.41
C VAL A 365 -5.62 -9.77 -6.19
N ASN A 366 -4.47 -9.33 -5.65
CA ASN A 366 -3.74 -8.20 -6.24
C ASN A 366 -2.65 -8.58 -7.24
N VAL A 367 -2.21 -9.85 -7.24
CA VAL A 367 -1.06 -10.34 -8.01
C VAL A 367 -1.48 -11.57 -8.83
N LEU A 368 -1.85 -12.67 -8.17
CA LEU A 368 -2.02 -13.97 -8.84
C LEU A 368 -3.18 -13.98 -9.84
N LEU A 369 -4.38 -13.55 -9.44
CA LEU A 369 -5.55 -13.58 -10.34
C LEU A 369 -5.41 -12.62 -11.54
N PRO A 370 -4.95 -11.36 -11.38
CA PRO A 370 -4.65 -10.50 -12.53
C PRO A 370 -3.53 -11.07 -13.44
N PHE A 371 -2.52 -11.71 -12.86
CA PHE A 371 -1.47 -12.39 -13.62
C PHE A 371 -2.04 -13.58 -14.42
N ALA A 372 -2.83 -14.44 -13.78
CA ALA A 372 -3.48 -15.60 -14.42
C ALA A 372 -4.41 -15.18 -15.57
N PHE A 373 -5.21 -14.13 -15.37
CA PHE A 373 -6.02 -13.54 -16.44
C PHE A 373 -5.16 -13.08 -17.62
N THR A 374 -4.03 -12.42 -17.35
CA THR A 374 -3.11 -11.94 -18.37
C THR A 374 -2.48 -13.08 -19.15
N ARG A 375 -1.98 -14.10 -18.44
CA ARG A 375 -1.41 -15.31 -19.05
C ARG A 375 -2.42 -16.04 -19.90
N GLY A 376 -3.65 -16.26 -19.40
CA GLY A 376 -4.71 -16.88 -20.17
C GLY A 376 -5.05 -16.11 -21.45
N LYS A 377 -5.05 -14.76 -21.40
CA LYS A 377 -5.23 -13.94 -22.61
C LYS A 377 -4.06 -14.05 -23.60
N MET A 378 -2.82 -14.13 -23.12
CA MET A 378 -1.63 -14.21 -23.99
C MET A 378 -1.45 -15.60 -24.59
N ALA A 379 -1.82 -16.65 -23.86
CA ALA A 379 -1.71 -18.05 -24.27
C ALA A 379 -2.98 -18.56 -24.98
N ASN A 380 -3.98 -17.70 -25.22
CA ASN A 380 -5.29 -18.08 -25.76
C ASN A 380 -5.98 -19.22 -24.97
N GLU A 381 -5.90 -19.18 -23.64
CA GLU A 381 -6.59 -20.11 -22.72
C GLU A 381 -7.85 -19.44 -22.11
N PRO A 382 -9.02 -19.48 -22.78
CA PRO A 382 -10.23 -18.81 -22.32
C PRO A 382 -10.73 -19.33 -20.96
N GLU A 383 -10.52 -20.61 -20.66
CA GLU A 383 -10.92 -21.21 -19.38
C GLU A 383 -10.13 -20.62 -18.21
N LEU A 384 -8.82 -20.39 -18.35
CA LEU A 384 -8.01 -19.73 -17.32
C LEU A 384 -8.47 -18.29 -17.08
N VAL A 385 -8.79 -17.56 -18.15
CA VAL A 385 -9.34 -16.19 -18.08
C VAL A 385 -10.65 -16.18 -17.31
N LYS A 386 -11.59 -17.06 -17.68
CA LYS A 386 -12.89 -17.19 -17.03
C LYS A 386 -12.74 -17.57 -15.56
N LYS A 387 -11.89 -18.55 -15.25
CA LYS A 387 -11.59 -19.03 -13.90
C LYS A 387 -11.05 -17.91 -13.02
N ALA A 388 -10.06 -17.14 -13.50
CA ALA A 388 -9.47 -16.05 -12.74
C ALA A 388 -10.49 -14.96 -12.38
N VAL A 389 -11.38 -14.62 -13.33
CA VAL A 389 -12.46 -13.65 -13.12
C VAL A 389 -13.49 -14.18 -12.12
N GLN A 390 -13.94 -15.44 -12.28
CA GLN A 390 -14.91 -16.05 -11.36
C GLN A 390 -14.37 -16.10 -9.93
N LEU A 391 -13.12 -16.53 -9.74
CA LEU A 391 -12.45 -16.55 -8.44
C LEU A 391 -12.34 -15.14 -7.85
N TYR A 392 -12.07 -14.11 -8.65
CA TYR A 392 -12.00 -12.73 -8.20
C TYR A 392 -13.35 -12.18 -7.72
N HIS A 393 -14.43 -12.43 -8.47
CA HIS A 393 -15.77 -11.98 -8.09
C HIS A 393 -16.32 -12.71 -6.86
N SER A 394 -16.05 -14.02 -6.74
CA SER A 394 -16.49 -14.83 -5.60
C SER A 394 -15.54 -14.76 -4.40
N TYR A 395 -14.41 -14.04 -4.50
CA TYR A 395 -13.44 -13.94 -3.41
C TYR A 395 -14.07 -13.20 -2.22
N PRO A 396 -14.01 -13.76 -1.00
CA PRO A 396 -14.53 -13.09 0.17
C PRO A 396 -13.81 -11.76 0.41
N LYS A 397 -14.41 -10.92 1.25
CA LYS A 397 -13.77 -9.68 1.68
C LYS A 397 -12.38 -9.95 2.29
N LEU A 398 -11.38 -9.17 1.88
CA LEU A 398 -10.05 -9.14 2.49
C LEU A 398 -10.06 -8.30 3.77
N ALA A 399 -8.98 -8.39 4.55
CA ALA A 399 -8.75 -7.49 5.68
C ALA A 399 -8.81 -6.01 5.25
N GLU A 400 -9.39 -5.17 6.10
CA GLU A 400 -9.56 -3.74 5.79
C GLU A 400 -8.23 -3.00 5.87
N ASN A 401 -8.02 -2.07 4.92
CA ASN A 401 -6.92 -1.12 4.95
C ASN A 401 -7.43 0.31 5.18
N GLU A 402 -6.52 1.27 5.31
CA GLU A 402 -6.88 2.68 5.55
C GLU A 402 -7.83 3.24 4.50
N ILE A 403 -7.60 2.91 3.22
CA ILE A 403 -8.40 3.42 2.11
C ILE A 403 -9.81 2.82 2.14
N THR A 404 -9.94 1.51 2.35
CA THR A 404 -11.26 0.88 2.38
C THR A 404 -12.08 1.32 3.60
N ARG A 405 -11.46 1.49 4.77
CA ARG A 405 -12.10 2.09 5.95
C ARG A 405 -12.52 3.54 5.68
N HIS A 406 -11.62 4.34 5.12
CA HIS A 406 -11.90 5.73 4.80
C HIS A 406 -13.08 5.86 3.83
N MET A 407 -13.07 5.07 2.75
CA MET A 407 -14.15 5.09 1.76
C MET A 407 -15.47 4.57 2.32
N ALA A 408 -15.46 3.54 3.17
CA ALA A 408 -16.68 3.07 3.85
C ALA A 408 -17.29 4.17 4.73
N ASN A 409 -16.45 4.90 5.49
CA ASN A 409 -16.89 6.02 6.30
C ASN A 409 -17.40 7.20 5.46
N GLN A 410 -16.69 7.55 4.38
CA GLN A 410 -17.06 8.65 3.50
C GLN A 410 -18.39 8.42 2.78
N LEU A 411 -18.70 7.16 2.45
CA LEU A 411 -19.94 6.76 1.78
C LEU A 411 -21.05 6.34 2.78
N CYS A 412 -20.81 6.48 4.08
CA CYS A 412 -21.74 6.08 5.14
C CYS A 412 -22.21 4.62 5.04
N LEU A 413 -21.30 3.71 4.68
CA LEU A 413 -21.63 2.30 4.53
C LEU A 413 -21.67 1.62 5.90
N GLU A 414 -22.87 1.32 6.38
CA GLU A 414 -23.06 0.49 7.57
C GLU A 414 -22.63 -0.94 7.28
N SER A 415 -21.61 -1.42 8.00
CA SER A 415 -21.11 -2.80 7.99
C SER A 415 -21.04 -3.41 6.59
N PRO A 416 -19.98 -3.15 5.81
CA PRO A 416 -19.75 -3.76 4.49
C PRO A 416 -19.38 -5.25 4.59
N SER A 417 -20.03 -6.02 5.47
CA SER A 417 -19.80 -7.45 5.72
C SER A 417 -20.22 -8.31 4.52
N ARG A 418 -21.13 -7.81 3.68
CA ARG A 418 -21.54 -8.47 2.43
C ARG A 418 -20.64 -8.14 1.23
N PHE A 419 -19.60 -7.33 1.41
CA PHE A 419 -18.68 -7.01 0.31
C PHE A 419 -17.79 -8.20 -0.01
N THR A 420 -17.37 -8.26 -1.27
CA THR A 420 -16.36 -9.21 -1.78
C THR A 420 -15.05 -8.46 -1.93
N ALA A 421 -13.95 -9.16 -2.22
CA ALA A 421 -12.71 -8.50 -2.56
C ALA A 421 -12.87 -7.55 -3.76
N CYS A 422 -13.70 -7.91 -4.75
CA CYS A 422 -14.00 -7.07 -5.90
C CYS A 422 -14.60 -5.70 -5.49
N HIS A 423 -15.59 -5.71 -4.59
CA HIS A 423 -16.16 -4.46 -4.06
C HIS A 423 -15.12 -3.60 -3.32
N GLN A 424 -14.22 -4.20 -2.52
CA GLN A 424 -13.13 -3.47 -1.87
C GLN A 424 -12.14 -2.87 -2.88
N GLN A 425 -11.80 -3.62 -3.93
CA GLN A 425 -10.99 -3.09 -5.02
C GLN A 425 -11.70 -1.94 -5.76
N GLY A 426 -13.03 -1.98 -5.86
CA GLY A 426 -13.84 -0.88 -6.37
C GLY A 426 -13.73 0.40 -5.54
N LEU A 427 -13.83 0.29 -4.21
CA LEU A 427 -13.61 1.43 -3.31
C LEU A 427 -12.21 2.05 -3.51
N ILE A 428 -11.17 1.21 -3.59
CA ILE A 428 -9.79 1.65 -3.84
C ILE A 428 -9.66 2.32 -5.21
N HIS A 429 -10.31 1.77 -6.24
CA HIS A 429 -10.32 2.33 -7.58
C HIS A 429 -10.93 3.73 -7.60
N ILE A 430 -12.10 3.89 -6.97
CA ILE A 430 -12.80 5.17 -6.92
C ILE A 430 -11.99 6.20 -6.15
N PHE A 431 -11.42 5.82 -4.99
CA PHE A 431 -10.55 6.70 -4.24
C PHE A 431 -9.37 7.20 -5.08
N ARG A 432 -8.65 6.28 -5.74
CA ARG A 432 -7.42 6.58 -6.46
C ARG A 432 -7.61 7.36 -7.76
N ASN A 433 -8.74 7.21 -8.44
CA ASN A 433 -8.95 7.85 -9.75
C ASN A 433 -9.90 9.05 -9.69
N TYR A 434 -10.59 9.26 -8.56
CA TYR A 434 -11.55 10.35 -8.41
C TYR A 434 -11.33 11.18 -7.15
N CYS A 435 -11.34 10.58 -5.95
CA CYS A 435 -11.29 11.34 -4.69
C CYS A 435 -9.98 12.11 -4.55
N ARG A 436 -8.83 11.39 -4.60
CA ARG A 436 -7.50 12.02 -4.51
C ARG A 436 -7.20 12.93 -5.71
N GLU A 437 -7.89 12.71 -6.82
CA GLU A 437 -7.70 13.46 -8.06
C GLU A 437 -8.59 14.72 -8.13
N GLY A 438 -9.43 14.96 -7.11
CA GLY A 438 -10.40 16.07 -7.13
C GLY A 438 -11.46 15.94 -8.24
N ARG A 439 -11.66 14.76 -8.82
CA ARG A 439 -12.61 14.52 -9.94
C ARG A 439 -13.98 14.09 -9.44
N CYS A 440 -14.49 14.74 -8.39
CA CYS A 440 -15.78 14.37 -7.81
C CYS A 440 -16.93 14.49 -8.83
N SER A 441 -16.94 15.54 -9.67
CA SER A 441 -17.98 15.78 -10.69
C SER A 441 -18.12 14.67 -11.73
N GLY A 442 -17.02 13.96 -12.05
CA GLY A 442 -17.00 12.83 -12.98
C GLY A 442 -17.04 11.47 -12.29
N CYS A 443 -17.26 11.42 -10.97
CA CYS A 443 -17.22 10.17 -10.22
C CYS A 443 -18.47 9.32 -10.52
N PRO A 444 -18.31 8.02 -10.83
CA PRO A 444 -19.44 7.15 -11.16
C PRO A 444 -20.40 6.93 -9.98
N LEU A 445 -20.03 7.33 -8.77
CA LEU A 445 -20.93 7.30 -7.61
C LEU A 445 -21.92 8.46 -7.58
N ILE A 446 -21.77 9.49 -8.41
CA ILE A 446 -22.65 10.65 -8.41
C ILE A 446 -23.30 10.90 -9.78
N SER A 447 -22.98 10.04 -10.75
CA SER A 447 -23.43 10.10 -12.15
C SER A 447 -24.79 9.46 -12.34
#